data_AF-A0A7S3LM84-F1
#
_entry.id   AF-A0A7S3LM84-F1
#
_cell.length_a   1.000
_cell.length_b   1.000
_cell.length_c   1.000
_cell.angle_alpha   90.00
_cell.angle_beta   90.00
_cell.angle_gamma   90.00
#
_symmetry.space_group_name_H-M   'P 1'
#
loop_
_entity.id
_entity.type
_entity.pdbx_description
1 polymer ?
#
loop_
_entity_poly.entity_id
_entity_poly.type
_entity_poly.pdbx_seq_one_letter_code
_entity_poly.pdbx_strand_id
1 'polypeptide(L)'
;EFMKTNGIEYGFRIDAFEPCCDDTFRNEYVKTFMKHMKAEPEFIKDCCLDENGKYNNYGYYNNFFVSKVSFWRQAKVRELFNFIDWTGGFYLFRENDLALQSLSVQLFMPKEKVYKFVDWSYEHVTGGLNCEWGSIVKGTMDKGDLASGRLQEYSEKTRNKNVIKIYSKHNELEAIYCHKLNFEAAVEINFHKRNSERIYNSFFSQYREDRKSSFGKSPFCFDSTDSAVSNILLNGRVDFTKAKFFNKETSTELRHETMAKDAARLTRLLDNMSSDCKSSSQSFFAEEPECGAGCTINYMVKPIFYALKHDRRLVTPDSRWKKGKSRPLNSNCSDISCFLRGYANVNMCSGARKGSSKTREDLWRKISQDDVTFFEELSPVPNIENLVIDKDFAKYGLFWNVAQILDFVMQPSENTARAINAIVKSNDLLSPKNQPVLGVHLRLGDSCSDPERDKKGRICQGLEAFIPHIKRMIRTFGYKSIYLATDSSTAIGNATRDYPQYKWLYNKRINRNKYKVFEQASIKDELSIEGILFGHPKLRKQFDPYDEMINFLADTIILGRYTHGLVGKYTSNMDRIVSAIGSVHFGRQNNGKRNCLQPAISIDSPWCFDFMVNSGISYRNQSFYC
;
A
#
# COMPACT_ATOMS: atom_id res chain seq x y z
N GLU A 1 25.38 -26.36 -17.14
CA GLU A 1 26.76 -26.89 -17.17
C GLU A 1 27.60 -26.23 -18.25
N PHE A 2 27.22 -26.33 -19.53
CA PHE A 2 27.86 -25.65 -20.66
C PHE A 2 28.32 -24.20 -20.36
N MET A 3 27.41 -23.35 -19.88
CA MET A 3 27.76 -21.96 -19.55
C MET A 3 28.86 -21.83 -18.50
N LYS A 4 28.81 -22.65 -17.44
CA LYS A 4 29.79 -22.63 -16.36
C LYS A 4 31.17 -23.05 -16.86
N THR A 5 31.24 -24.11 -17.68
CA THR A 5 32.50 -24.63 -18.22
C THR A 5 33.15 -23.65 -19.20
N ASN A 6 32.34 -22.91 -19.97
CA ASN A 6 32.83 -21.95 -20.96
C ASN A 6 32.94 -20.51 -20.42
N GLY A 7 32.75 -20.30 -19.11
CA GLY A 7 32.83 -18.95 -18.52
C GLY A 7 31.73 -17.97 -18.95
N ILE A 8 30.65 -18.47 -19.53
CA ILE A 8 29.50 -17.67 -19.99
C ILE A 8 28.62 -17.30 -18.80
N GLU A 9 28.23 -16.03 -18.70
CA GLU A 9 27.39 -15.50 -17.63
C GLU A 9 25.98 -15.11 -18.07
N TYR A 10 25.75 -14.95 -19.37
CA TYR A 10 24.43 -14.74 -19.94
C TYR A 10 24.27 -15.47 -21.27
N GLY A 11 23.21 -16.27 -21.40
CA GLY A 11 22.93 -17.10 -22.57
C GLY A 11 21.51 -16.85 -23.05
N PHE A 12 21.33 -16.64 -24.36
CA PHE A 12 20.02 -16.39 -24.96
C PHE A 12 19.92 -17.03 -26.34
N ARG A 13 18.72 -17.09 -26.91
CA ARG A 13 18.48 -17.75 -28.21
C ARG A 13 18.05 -16.80 -29.32
N ILE A 14 17.17 -15.86 -29.01
CA ILE A 14 16.51 -14.99 -29.99
C ILE A 14 16.88 -13.53 -29.70
N ASP A 15 17.21 -12.78 -30.75
CA ASP A 15 17.24 -11.31 -30.66
C ASP A 15 15.83 -10.79 -30.93
N ALA A 16 15.39 -9.79 -30.19
CA ALA A 16 14.07 -9.21 -30.34
C ALA A 16 14.17 -7.69 -30.44
N PHE A 17 13.43 -7.14 -31.40
CA PHE A 17 13.23 -5.71 -31.51
C PHE A 17 12.03 -5.32 -30.65
N GLU A 18 12.26 -4.46 -29.67
CA GLU A 18 11.20 -3.98 -28.77
C GLU A 18 11.07 -2.45 -28.91
N PRO A 19 10.19 -1.97 -29.78
CA PRO A 19 9.93 -0.54 -29.88
C PRO A 19 9.34 -0.07 -28.55
N CYS A 20 9.96 0.90 -27.88
CA CYS A 20 9.29 1.56 -26.77
C CYS A 20 8.18 2.46 -27.28
N CYS A 21 7.23 2.76 -26.38
CA CYS A 21 6.19 3.74 -26.66
C CYS A 21 6.76 5.14 -26.96
N ASP A 22 8.00 5.42 -26.50
CA ASP A 22 8.77 6.63 -26.82
C ASP A 22 10.28 6.32 -26.92
N ASP A 23 10.77 6.10 -28.15
CA ASP A 23 12.19 5.92 -28.45
C ASP A 23 13.08 7.08 -28.00
N THR A 24 12.52 8.28 -27.85
CA THR A 24 13.25 9.47 -27.41
C THR A 24 13.64 9.35 -25.95
N PHE A 25 12.68 8.97 -25.08
CA PHE A 25 12.92 8.81 -23.66
C PHE A 25 14.02 7.78 -23.38
N ARG A 26 13.96 6.62 -24.06
CA ARG A 26 14.96 5.57 -23.88
C ARG A 26 16.36 6.01 -24.22
N ASN A 27 16.50 6.68 -25.35
CA ASN A 27 17.77 7.22 -25.79
C ASN A 27 18.34 8.26 -24.82
N GLU A 28 17.50 9.17 -24.32
CA GLU A 28 17.92 10.20 -23.37
C GLU A 28 18.37 9.61 -22.04
N TYR A 29 17.64 8.65 -21.47
CA TYR A 29 18.04 8.08 -20.18
C TYR A 29 19.29 7.20 -20.32
N VAL A 30 19.47 6.44 -21.42
CA VAL A 30 20.69 5.66 -21.66
C VAL A 30 21.91 6.59 -21.74
N LYS A 31 21.81 7.66 -22.54
CA LYS A 31 22.88 8.67 -22.66
C LYS A 31 23.18 9.34 -21.32
N THR A 32 22.15 9.76 -20.60
CA THR A 32 22.28 10.44 -19.29
C THR A 32 22.92 9.52 -18.26
N PHE A 33 22.50 8.26 -18.21
CA PHE A 33 23.00 7.27 -17.28
C PHE A 33 24.47 6.90 -17.57
N MET A 34 24.83 6.69 -18.85
CA MET A 34 26.22 6.42 -19.24
C MET A 34 27.15 7.58 -18.84
N LYS A 35 26.70 8.83 -19.03
CA LYS A 35 27.42 10.03 -18.57
C LYS A 35 27.57 10.09 -17.06
N HIS A 36 26.50 9.78 -16.32
CA HIS A 36 26.49 9.77 -14.84
C HIS A 36 27.49 8.76 -14.28
N MET A 37 27.47 7.54 -14.81
CA MET A 37 28.33 6.45 -14.34
C MET A 37 29.79 6.57 -14.75
N LYS A 38 30.13 7.54 -15.62
CA LYS A 38 31.40 7.57 -16.37
C LYS A 38 31.71 6.20 -17.01
N ALA A 39 30.65 5.49 -17.38
CA ALA A 39 30.77 4.15 -17.91
C ALA A 39 31.09 4.28 -19.40
N GLU A 40 32.19 3.67 -19.82
CA GLU A 40 32.49 3.45 -21.23
C GLU A 40 32.49 1.94 -21.54
N PRO A 41 31.32 1.28 -21.53
CA PRO A 41 31.28 -0.14 -21.85
C PRO A 41 31.50 -0.33 -23.35
N GLU A 42 32.55 -1.07 -23.70
CA GLU A 42 32.88 -1.41 -25.08
C GLU A 42 31.77 -2.22 -25.75
N PHE A 43 31.11 -3.10 -25.01
CA PHE A 43 30.06 -3.98 -25.54
C PHE A 43 28.85 -3.20 -26.10
N ILE A 44 28.30 -2.22 -25.38
CA ILE A 44 27.14 -1.45 -25.87
C ILE A 44 27.52 -0.59 -27.09
N LYS A 45 28.76 -0.09 -27.17
CA LYS A 45 29.26 0.69 -28.32
C LYS A 45 29.35 -0.17 -29.58
N ASP A 46 29.78 -1.42 -29.44
CA ASP A 46 29.98 -2.35 -30.56
C ASP A 46 28.69 -2.83 -31.24
N CYS A 47 27.62 -3.03 -30.47
CA CYS A 47 26.43 -3.76 -30.94
C CYS A 47 25.17 -2.91 -31.06
N CYS A 48 25.09 -1.85 -30.26
CA CYS A 48 23.81 -1.42 -29.74
C CYS A 48 23.60 0.10 -29.82
N LEU A 49 24.66 0.86 -30.11
CA LEU A 49 24.62 2.30 -30.39
C LEU A 49 24.97 2.56 -31.87
N ASP A 50 24.30 3.55 -32.48
CA ASP A 50 24.69 4.06 -33.81
C ASP A 50 25.82 5.10 -33.71
N GLU A 51 26.25 5.65 -34.86
CA GLU A 51 27.32 6.68 -34.96
C GLU A 51 27.01 7.96 -34.14
N ASN A 52 25.73 8.21 -33.83
CA ASN A 52 25.26 9.36 -33.03
C ASN A 52 24.99 8.99 -31.56
N GLY A 53 25.38 7.78 -31.13
CA GLY A 53 25.16 7.26 -29.79
C GLY A 53 23.68 6.95 -29.48
N LYS A 54 22.85 6.72 -30.49
CA LYS A 54 21.45 6.32 -30.34
C LYS A 54 21.36 4.81 -30.15
N TYR A 55 20.64 4.39 -29.11
CA TYR A 55 20.30 3.00 -28.81
C TYR A 55 19.35 2.40 -29.85
N ASN A 56 19.68 1.20 -30.33
CA ASN A 56 19.02 0.55 -31.47
C ASN A 56 17.75 -0.23 -31.12
N ASN A 57 17.36 -0.30 -29.84
CA ASN A 57 16.18 -1.04 -29.34
C ASN A 57 16.18 -2.56 -29.56
N TYR A 58 17.32 -3.14 -29.98
CA TYR A 58 17.46 -4.59 -30.04
C TYR A 58 17.91 -5.14 -28.70
N GLY A 59 17.21 -6.18 -28.24
CA GLY A 59 17.48 -6.85 -26.99
C GLY A 59 17.53 -8.36 -27.10
N TYR A 60 17.91 -9.01 -26.00
CA TYR A 60 17.91 -10.46 -25.86
C TYR A 60 16.52 -10.90 -25.44
N TYR A 61 15.83 -11.66 -26.30
CA TYR A 61 14.50 -12.16 -26.00
C TYR A 61 14.54 -13.01 -24.72
N ASN A 62 13.73 -12.64 -23.74
CA ASN A 62 13.87 -13.09 -22.36
C ASN A 62 12.85 -14.17 -21.94
N ASN A 63 12.10 -14.74 -22.88
CA ASN A 63 11.28 -15.93 -22.61
C ASN A 63 12.13 -17.21 -22.52
N PHE A 64 13.28 -17.25 -23.20
CA PHE A 64 14.37 -18.19 -22.88
C PHE A 64 15.69 -17.45 -22.73
N PHE A 65 16.22 -17.48 -21.52
CA PHE A 65 17.58 -17.10 -21.23
C PHE A 65 18.10 -17.89 -20.03
N VAL A 66 19.42 -17.93 -19.89
CA VAL A 66 20.09 -18.45 -18.71
C VAL A 66 21.09 -17.39 -18.27
N SER A 67 21.11 -17.05 -16.99
CA SER A 67 21.98 -15.98 -16.50
C SER A 67 22.55 -16.28 -15.12
N LYS A 68 23.75 -15.74 -14.86
CA LYS A 68 24.40 -15.77 -13.57
C LYS A 68 23.72 -14.79 -12.61
N VAL A 69 23.01 -15.32 -11.61
CA VAL A 69 22.23 -14.52 -10.63
C VAL A 69 23.05 -13.41 -9.95
N SER A 70 24.34 -13.63 -9.69
CA SER A 70 25.20 -12.63 -9.05
C SER A 70 25.41 -11.36 -9.88
N PHE A 71 25.28 -11.43 -11.21
CA PHE A 71 25.37 -10.28 -12.09
C PHE A 71 24.29 -9.24 -11.75
N TRP A 72 23.03 -9.67 -11.61
CA TRP A 72 21.88 -8.81 -11.30
C TRP A 72 21.94 -8.16 -9.91
N ARG A 73 22.81 -8.66 -9.02
CA ARG A 73 23.00 -8.13 -7.65
C ARG A 73 24.10 -7.09 -7.57
N GLN A 74 24.86 -6.86 -8.63
CA GLN A 74 25.92 -5.85 -8.65
C GLN A 74 25.33 -4.45 -8.39
N ALA A 75 26.09 -3.61 -7.69
CA ALA A 75 25.62 -2.26 -7.33
C ALA A 75 25.25 -1.43 -8.56
N LYS A 76 26.10 -1.44 -9.60
CA LYS A 76 25.87 -0.74 -10.88
C LYS A 76 24.59 -1.16 -11.61
N VAL A 77 24.23 -2.44 -11.56
CA VAL A 77 22.97 -2.94 -12.17
C VAL A 77 21.77 -2.42 -11.37
N ARG A 78 21.84 -2.45 -10.04
CA ARG A 78 20.79 -1.89 -9.18
C ARG A 78 20.64 -0.37 -9.34
N GLU A 79 21.73 0.33 -9.58
CA GLU A 79 21.75 1.77 -9.81
C GLU A 79 21.03 2.14 -11.12
N LEU A 80 21.22 1.37 -12.19
CA LEU A 80 20.44 1.54 -13.43
C LEU A 80 18.94 1.34 -13.20
N PHE A 81 18.56 0.31 -12.44
CA PHE A 81 17.15 0.05 -12.10
C PHE A 81 16.55 1.21 -11.32
N ASN A 82 17.26 1.70 -10.30
CA ASN A 82 16.81 2.84 -9.49
C ASN A 82 16.70 4.13 -10.33
N PHE A 83 17.62 4.34 -11.27
CA PHE A 83 17.59 5.49 -12.16
C PHE A 83 16.37 5.48 -13.10
N ILE A 84 16.04 4.32 -13.67
CA ILE A 84 14.85 4.18 -14.54
C ILE A 84 13.56 4.30 -13.74
N ASP A 85 13.51 3.77 -12.52
CA ASP A 85 12.37 3.93 -11.62
C ASP A 85 12.16 5.41 -11.24
N TRP A 86 13.24 6.09 -10.86
CA TRP A 86 13.23 7.50 -10.47
C TRP A 86 12.80 8.45 -11.60
N THR A 87 13.20 8.16 -12.85
CA THR A 87 12.75 8.93 -14.02
C THR A 87 11.32 8.61 -14.46
N GLY A 88 10.64 7.67 -13.78
CA GLY A 88 9.30 7.22 -14.13
C GLY A 88 9.27 6.30 -15.34
N GLY A 89 10.42 5.78 -15.81
CA GLY A 89 10.54 4.97 -17.02
C GLY A 89 9.66 3.72 -17.03
N PHE A 90 9.55 3.03 -15.88
CA PHE A 90 8.68 1.86 -15.77
C PHE A 90 7.20 2.21 -15.85
N TYR A 91 6.78 3.29 -15.18
CA TYR A 91 5.36 3.64 -15.04
C TYR A 91 4.82 4.43 -16.24
N LEU A 92 5.58 5.42 -16.74
CA LEU A 92 5.13 6.34 -17.77
C LEU A 92 5.48 5.87 -19.18
N PHE A 93 6.63 5.20 -19.35
CA PHE A 93 7.20 4.91 -20.68
C PHE A 93 7.25 3.41 -21.02
N ARG A 94 6.73 2.56 -20.13
CA ARG A 94 6.66 1.09 -20.30
C ARG A 94 8.04 0.50 -20.61
N GLU A 95 9.07 0.97 -19.91
CA GLU A 95 10.34 0.25 -19.88
C GLU A 95 10.09 -1.14 -19.28
N ASN A 96 10.27 -2.17 -20.10
CA ASN A 96 9.89 -3.53 -19.76
C ASN A 96 11.12 -4.40 -19.43
N ASP A 97 10.83 -5.62 -19.03
CA ASP A 97 11.81 -6.63 -18.66
C ASP A 97 12.82 -6.88 -19.78
N LEU A 98 12.39 -6.99 -21.04
CA LEU A 98 13.29 -7.20 -22.18
C LEU A 98 14.28 -6.05 -22.35
N ALA A 99 13.80 -4.80 -22.37
CA ALA A 99 14.62 -3.62 -22.54
C ALA A 99 15.63 -3.48 -21.39
N LEU A 100 15.16 -3.59 -20.16
CA LEU A 100 15.98 -3.44 -18.95
C LEU A 100 17.04 -4.53 -18.82
N GLN A 101 16.67 -5.79 -19.10
CA GLN A 101 17.57 -6.93 -19.04
C GLN A 101 18.67 -6.81 -20.08
N SER A 102 18.31 -6.45 -21.31
CA SER A 102 19.24 -6.30 -22.42
C SER A 102 20.22 -5.16 -22.18
N LEU A 103 19.70 -3.98 -21.81
CA LEU A 103 20.51 -2.81 -21.51
C LEU A 103 21.48 -3.08 -20.36
N SER A 104 21.03 -3.75 -19.30
CA SER A 104 21.90 -4.11 -18.17
C SER A 104 23.07 -4.98 -18.62
N VAL A 105 22.81 -6.02 -19.42
CA VAL A 105 23.85 -6.92 -19.95
C VAL A 105 24.81 -6.16 -20.85
N GLN A 106 24.30 -5.36 -21.78
CA GLN A 106 25.10 -4.59 -22.73
C GLN A 106 25.97 -3.52 -22.04
N LEU A 107 25.47 -2.88 -20.97
CA LEU A 107 26.21 -1.88 -20.20
C LEU A 107 27.27 -2.49 -19.27
N PHE A 108 27.04 -3.69 -18.74
CA PHE A 108 27.77 -4.12 -17.55
C PHE A 108 28.45 -5.48 -17.64
N MET A 109 28.14 -6.28 -18.65
CA MET A 109 28.74 -7.59 -18.87
C MET A 109 29.79 -7.51 -19.99
N PRO A 110 30.96 -8.15 -19.85
CA PRO A 110 31.88 -8.35 -20.96
C PRO A 110 31.21 -9.12 -22.10
N LYS A 111 31.47 -8.73 -23.34
CA LYS A 111 30.88 -9.32 -24.56
C LYS A 111 31.14 -10.83 -24.64
N GLU A 112 32.33 -11.27 -24.24
CA GLU A 112 32.77 -12.67 -24.28
C GLU A 112 32.02 -13.56 -23.29
N LYS A 113 31.36 -12.96 -22.29
CA LYS A 113 30.54 -13.67 -21.30
C LYS A 113 29.08 -13.81 -21.73
N VAL A 114 28.73 -13.28 -22.89
CA VAL A 114 27.40 -13.39 -23.49
C VAL A 114 27.44 -14.41 -24.63
N TYR A 115 26.55 -15.39 -24.61
CA TYR A 115 26.50 -16.45 -25.61
C TYR A 115 25.11 -16.57 -26.24
N LYS A 116 25.08 -16.65 -27.57
CA LYS A 116 23.87 -16.94 -28.33
C LYS A 116 23.84 -18.41 -28.73
N PHE A 117 22.81 -19.13 -28.29
CA PHE A 117 22.56 -20.50 -28.73
C PHE A 117 22.08 -20.50 -30.20
N VAL A 118 22.58 -21.44 -31.00
CA VAL A 118 22.27 -21.57 -32.45
C VAL A 118 21.97 -23.01 -32.86
N ASP A 119 21.96 -23.93 -31.89
CA ASP A 119 21.97 -25.38 -32.08
C ASP A 119 20.59 -26.05 -31.88
N TRP A 120 19.61 -25.29 -31.38
CA TRP A 120 18.24 -25.74 -31.13
C TRP A 120 17.24 -24.61 -31.39
N SER A 121 15.95 -24.92 -31.47
CA SER A 121 14.89 -23.94 -31.74
C SER A 121 14.02 -23.70 -30.49
N TYR A 122 13.56 -22.47 -30.31
CA TYR A 122 12.71 -22.04 -29.19
C TYR A 122 11.40 -21.42 -29.71
N GLU A 123 10.28 -21.72 -29.04
CA GLU A 123 8.96 -21.15 -29.32
C GLU A 123 8.37 -20.52 -28.06
N HIS A 124 7.72 -19.36 -28.21
CA HIS A 124 6.87 -18.74 -27.20
C HIS A 124 5.69 -18.03 -27.88
N VAL A 125 4.45 -18.49 -27.62
CA VAL A 125 3.22 -17.96 -28.26
C VAL A 125 2.51 -16.97 -27.35
N THR A 126 2.15 -15.79 -27.88
CA THR A 126 1.38 -14.75 -27.20
C THR A 126 0.20 -14.33 -28.09
N GLY A 127 -1.03 -14.28 -27.56
CA GLY A 127 -2.18 -13.69 -28.31
C GLY A 127 -3.26 -14.64 -28.85
N GLY A 128 -3.63 -15.71 -28.14
CA GLY A 128 -4.86 -16.46 -28.41
C GLY A 128 -4.78 -17.50 -29.54
N LEU A 129 -5.94 -18.06 -29.92
CA LEU A 129 -6.11 -19.28 -30.74
C LEU A 129 -5.55 -19.20 -32.18
N ASN A 130 -5.17 -18.01 -32.66
CA ASN A 130 -4.73 -17.80 -34.04
C ASN A 130 -3.21 -17.86 -34.22
N CYS A 131 -2.41 -18.04 -33.14
CA CYS A 131 -0.95 -18.01 -33.20
C CYS A 131 -0.41 -16.76 -33.94
N GLU A 132 -1.01 -15.60 -33.71
CA GLU A 132 -0.63 -14.36 -34.41
C GLU A 132 0.79 -13.90 -34.05
N TRP A 133 1.28 -14.27 -32.86
CA TRP A 133 2.62 -13.97 -32.39
C TRP A 133 3.24 -15.18 -31.67
N GLY A 134 4.35 -15.68 -32.20
CA GLY A 134 5.06 -16.85 -31.67
C GLY A 134 5.12 -17.99 -32.66
N SER A 135 6.29 -18.11 -33.30
CA SER A 135 6.66 -19.21 -34.19
C SER A 135 8.00 -19.77 -33.70
N ILE A 136 8.46 -20.88 -34.30
CA ILE A 136 9.88 -21.19 -34.25
C ILE A 136 10.58 -20.13 -35.10
N VAL A 137 11.14 -19.13 -34.43
CA VAL A 137 11.84 -18.03 -35.08
C VAL A 137 13.26 -18.46 -35.40
N LYS A 138 13.65 -18.31 -36.67
CA LYS A 138 15.05 -18.47 -37.08
C LYS A 138 15.89 -17.40 -36.37
N GLY A 139 16.92 -17.81 -35.65
CA GLY A 139 17.87 -16.87 -35.07
C GLY A 139 18.62 -16.13 -36.18
N THR A 140 18.88 -14.83 -35.99
CA THR A 140 19.64 -13.97 -36.92
C THR A 140 21.04 -14.51 -37.30
N MET A 141 21.59 -15.44 -36.51
CA MET A 141 22.92 -16.05 -36.72
C MET A 141 22.83 -17.54 -37.12
N ASP A 142 21.63 -18.07 -37.37
CA ASP A 142 21.45 -19.47 -37.78
C ASP A 142 21.87 -19.65 -39.24
N LYS A 143 22.78 -20.59 -39.50
CA LYS A 143 23.19 -20.95 -40.86
C LYS A 143 22.12 -21.87 -41.50
N GLY A 144 21.56 -21.47 -42.64
CA GLY A 144 20.55 -22.24 -43.36
C GLY A 144 19.15 -22.19 -42.75
N ASP A 145 18.24 -23.06 -43.21
CA ASP A 145 16.87 -23.21 -42.69
C ASP A 145 16.75 -24.43 -41.76
N LEU A 146 17.62 -24.47 -40.74
CA LEU A 146 17.68 -25.57 -39.77
C LEU A 146 16.38 -25.68 -38.96
N ALA A 147 15.73 -24.54 -38.70
CA ALA A 147 14.44 -24.47 -38.01
C ALA A 147 13.34 -25.24 -38.75
N SER A 148 13.15 -25.00 -40.05
CA SER A 148 12.14 -25.70 -40.83
C SER A 148 12.48 -27.18 -41.02
N GLY A 149 13.78 -27.51 -41.19
CA GLY A 149 14.22 -28.91 -41.29
C GLY A 149 13.93 -29.71 -40.01
N ARG A 150 14.21 -29.14 -38.83
CA ARG A 150 13.90 -29.76 -37.53
C ARG A 150 12.40 -29.87 -37.27
N LEU A 151 11.63 -28.87 -37.70
CA LEU A 151 10.17 -28.89 -37.59
C LEU A 151 9.57 -30.01 -38.44
N GLN A 152 10.11 -30.20 -39.64
CA GLN A 152 9.70 -31.27 -40.56
C GLN A 152 10.06 -32.65 -40.00
N GLU A 153 11.29 -32.83 -39.49
CA GLU A 153 11.73 -34.06 -38.83
C GLU A 153 10.83 -34.43 -37.63
N TYR A 154 10.46 -33.44 -36.80
CA TYR A 154 9.55 -33.64 -35.67
C TYR A 154 8.12 -34.02 -36.10
N SER A 155 7.58 -33.36 -37.13
CA SER A 155 6.27 -33.66 -37.71
C SER A 155 6.19 -35.09 -38.23
N GLU A 156 7.22 -35.51 -38.97
CA GLU A 156 7.34 -36.87 -39.52
C GLU A 156 7.46 -37.92 -38.41
N LYS A 157 8.28 -37.64 -37.37
CA LYS A 157 8.47 -38.53 -36.21
C LYS A 157 7.20 -38.69 -35.36
N THR A 158 6.38 -37.65 -35.23
CA THR A 158 5.18 -37.65 -34.38
C THR A 158 3.90 -38.04 -35.12
N ARG A 159 3.96 -38.26 -36.45
CA ARG A 159 2.80 -38.52 -37.34
C ARG A 159 1.70 -37.45 -37.26
N ASN A 160 2.04 -36.25 -36.80
CA ASN A 160 1.04 -35.24 -36.45
C ASN A 160 0.87 -34.25 -37.62
N LYS A 161 -0.20 -34.41 -38.42
CA LYS A 161 -0.42 -33.72 -39.70
C LYS A 161 -0.88 -32.24 -39.59
N ASN A 162 -0.96 -31.67 -38.39
CA ASN A 162 -1.51 -30.32 -38.16
C ASN A 162 -0.46 -29.19 -38.24
N VAL A 163 0.57 -29.35 -39.08
CA VAL A 163 1.56 -28.28 -39.31
C VAL A 163 1.04 -27.34 -40.38
N ILE A 164 0.64 -26.13 -39.98
CA ILE A 164 0.11 -25.12 -40.89
C ILE A 164 1.24 -24.13 -41.23
N LYS A 165 1.79 -24.22 -42.46
CA LYS A 165 2.69 -23.17 -42.97
C LYS A 165 1.88 -21.91 -43.24
N ILE A 166 2.13 -20.83 -42.50
CA ILE A 166 1.52 -19.51 -42.75
C ILE A 166 2.61 -18.59 -43.31
N TYR A 167 2.36 -18.01 -44.48
CA TYR A 167 3.28 -17.05 -45.09
C TYR A 167 2.97 -15.64 -44.57
N SER A 168 3.88 -15.07 -43.77
CA SER A 168 3.84 -13.65 -43.41
C SER A 168 4.37 -12.80 -44.56
N LYS A 169 3.71 -11.68 -44.85
CA LYS A 169 4.08 -10.73 -45.91
C LYS A 169 5.37 -9.95 -45.65
N HIS A 170 5.99 -10.09 -44.47
CA HIS A 170 7.02 -9.17 -43.99
C HIS A 170 8.39 -9.75 -43.65
N ASN A 171 8.65 -11.05 -43.79
CA ASN A 171 10.00 -11.61 -43.85
C ASN A 171 9.94 -13.06 -44.35
N GLU A 172 10.93 -13.45 -45.14
CA GLU A 172 11.00 -14.76 -45.79
C GLU A 172 11.11 -15.91 -44.77
N LEU A 173 10.18 -16.87 -44.89
CA LEU A 173 10.11 -18.19 -44.24
C LEU A 173 10.05 -18.21 -42.69
N GLU A 174 8.83 -18.18 -42.17
CA GLU A 174 8.50 -18.73 -40.84
C GLU A 174 7.54 -19.92 -41.00
N ALA A 175 8.03 -21.14 -40.78
CA ALA A 175 7.16 -22.30 -40.66
C ALA A 175 6.52 -22.28 -39.26
N ILE A 176 5.23 -21.95 -39.18
CA ILE A 176 4.47 -21.92 -37.92
C ILE A 176 3.98 -23.35 -37.61
N TYR A 177 4.18 -23.82 -36.37
CA TYR A 177 3.59 -25.06 -35.87
C TYR A 177 2.54 -24.71 -34.82
N CYS A 178 1.25 -24.89 -35.15
CA CYS A 178 0.16 -24.66 -34.20
C CYS A 178 -0.61 -25.94 -33.96
N HIS A 179 -0.36 -26.60 -32.82
CA HIS A 179 -1.17 -27.72 -32.39
C HIS A 179 -2.39 -27.20 -31.60
N LYS A 180 -3.59 -27.73 -31.87
CA LYS A 180 -4.83 -27.39 -31.12
C LYS A 180 -4.72 -27.65 -29.61
N LEU A 181 -3.83 -28.54 -29.18
CA LEU A 181 -3.53 -28.82 -27.77
C LEU A 181 -2.34 -28.00 -27.21
N ASN A 182 -1.74 -27.06 -27.95
CA ASN A 182 -0.64 -26.23 -27.41
C ASN A 182 -1.10 -25.33 -26.25
N PHE A 183 -2.40 -25.04 -26.14
CA PHE A 183 -2.98 -24.42 -24.95
C PHE A 183 -2.89 -25.30 -23.69
N GLU A 184 -2.85 -26.63 -23.85
CA GLU A 184 -2.61 -27.58 -22.76
C GLU A 184 -1.11 -27.91 -22.60
N ALA A 185 -0.32 -27.76 -23.68
CA ALA A 185 1.11 -28.10 -23.72
C ALA A 185 2.07 -26.93 -23.39
N ALA A 186 1.57 -25.76 -22.99
CA ALA A 186 2.40 -24.60 -22.59
C ALA A 186 3.31 -24.86 -21.36
N VAL A 187 3.32 -26.08 -20.80
CA VAL A 187 4.33 -26.56 -19.84
C VAL A 187 4.63 -28.06 -20.05
N GLU A 188 4.99 -28.47 -21.27
CA GLU A 188 5.61 -29.78 -21.51
C GLU A 188 7.03 -29.65 -22.09
N ILE A 189 7.97 -29.23 -21.24
CA ILE A 189 9.28 -29.89 -21.25
C ILE A 189 9.06 -31.21 -20.52
N ASN A 190 8.84 -32.28 -21.28
CA ASN A 190 8.54 -33.61 -20.76
C ASN A 190 9.72 -34.19 -19.97
N PHE A 191 9.64 -34.13 -18.64
CA PHE A 191 10.12 -35.21 -17.78
C PHE A 191 8.93 -35.75 -16.98
N HIS A 192 8.43 -36.92 -17.39
CA HIS A 192 7.34 -37.64 -16.76
C HIS A 192 7.69 -38.07 -15.32
N LYS A 193 7.02 -37.47 -14.33
CA LYS A 193 6.18 -38.10 -13.28
C LYS A 193 5.91 -37.06 -12.20
N ARG A 194 4.74 -36.42 -12.33
CA ARG A 194 4.20 -35.47 -11.36
C ARG A 194 3.75 -36.21 -10.11
N ASN A 195 4.34 -35.86 -8.98
CA ASN A 195 3.60 -35.77 -7.72
C ASN A 195 3.58 -34.29 -7.34
N SER A 196 2.39 -33.68 -7.37
CA SER A 196 2.16 -32.25 -7.13
C SER A 196 2.56 -31.82 -5.72
N GLU A 197 2.75 -32.74 -4.77
CA GLU A 197 3.27 -32.43 -3.43
C GLU A 197 4.75 -32.02 -3.41
N ARG A 198 5.55 -32.40 -4.43
CA ARG A 198 7.00 -32.15 -4.42
C ARG A 198 7.40 -30.78 -4.99
N ILE A 199 6.51 -30.11 -5.72
CA ILE A 199 6.73 -28.74 -6.22
C ILE A 199 6.60 -27.74 -5.08
N TYR A 200 5.69 -27.98 -4.12
CA TYR A 200 5.57 -27.16 -2.92
C TYR A 200 6.78 -27.33 -1.98
N ASN A 201 7.37 -28.54 -1.91
CA ASN A 201 8.46 -28.85 -0.99
C ASN A 201 9.89 -28.67 -1.56
N SER A 202 10.11 -28.65 -2.88
CA SER A 202 11.46 -28.42 -3.44
C SER A 202 11.76 -26.97 -3.79
N PHE A 203 10.75 -26.17 -4.15
CA PHE A 203 10.93 -24.74 -4.43
C PHE A 203 11.14 -23.92 -3.14
N PHE A 204 10.66 -24.42 -1.99
CA PHE A 204 10.84 -23.79 -0.67
C PHE A 204 11.88 -24.45 0.24
N SER A 205 12.46 -25.59 -0.14
CA SER A 205 13.57 -26.18 0.64
C SER A 205 14.92 -25.50 0.37
N GLN A 206 15.17 -24.99 -0.84
CA GLN A 206 16.38 -24.20 -1.16
C GLN A 206 16.27 -22.71 -0.81
N TYR A 207 15.06 -22.21 -0.56
CA TYR A 207 14.81 -20.79 -0.24
C TYR A 207 14.71 -20.49 1.27
N ARG A 208 14.89 -21.50 2.13
CA ARG A 208 14.86 -21.32 3.59
C ARG A 208 16.17 -20.81 4.19
N GLU A 209 17.31 -20.94 3.51
CA GLU A 209 18.59 -20.66 4.16
C GLU A 209 19.22 -19.30 3.87
N ASP A 210 18.95 -18.60 2.75
CA ASP A 210 19.77 -17.43 2.38
C ASP A 210 19.02 -16.18 1.90
N ARG A 211 18.15 -15.59 2.76
CA ARG A 211 17.80 -14.15 2.63
C ARG A 211 17.68 -13.45 3.98
N LYS A 212 18.77 -12.75 4.34
CA LYS A 212 18.81 -11.58 5.24
C LYS A 212 18.79 -10.25 4.45
N SER A 213 17.96 -10.12 3.39
CA SER A 213 17.79 -8.86 2.65
C SER A 213 16.32 -8.41 2.60
N SER A 214 15.97 -7.58 3.60
CA SER A 214 15.17 -6.34 3.60
C SER A 214 14.05 -6.02 2.57
N PHE A 215 13.43 -6.98 1.88
CA PHE A 215 12.05 -6.79 1.41
C PHE A 215 11.09 -7.30 2.49
N GLY A 216 10.45 -6.37 3.21
CA GLY A 216 9.49 -6.67 4.28
C GLY A 216 8.37 -7.59 3.78
N LYS A 217 8.31 -8.81 4.32
CA LYS A 217 7.21 -9.75 4.05
C LYS A 217 5.97 -9.20 4.75
N SER A 218 4.86 -9.06 4.00
CA SER A 218 3.62 -8.46 4.51
C SER A 218 3.17 -9.14 5.83
N PRO A 219 2.97 -8.37 6.91
CA PRO A 219 2.60 -8.91 8.22
C PRO A 219 1.13 -9.33 8.32
N PHE A 220 0.28 -8.90 7.40
CA PHE A 220 -1.15 -9.20 7.46
C PHE A 220 -1.42 -10.59 6.86
N CYS A 221 -2.45 -11.31 7.34
CA CYS A 221 -2.98 -12.44 6.58
C CYS A 221 -3.58 -11.92 5.26
N PHE A 222 -2.72 -11.73 4.30
CA PHE A 222 -3.01 -12.18 2.97
C PHE A 222 -2.82 -13.69 3.05
N ASP A 223 -3.91 -14.44 3.12
CA ASP A 223 -3.86 -15.77 2.53
C ASP A 223 -3.31 -15.53 1.12
N SER A 224 -2.18 -16.12 0.81
CA SER A 224 -1.49 -15.90 -0.45
C SER A 224 -2.43 -16.31 -1.58
N THR A 225 -3.25 -15.39 -2.06
CA THR A 225 -3.28 -15.18 -3.48
C THR A 225 -1.90 -14.64 -3.82
N ASP A 226 -1.00 -15.59 -4.11
CA ASP A 226 0.19 -15.36 -4.90
C ASP A 226 -0.13 -14.39 -6.05
N SER A 227 0.91 -13.76 -6.57
CA SER A 227 0.97 -12.83 -7.70
C SER A 227 0.13 -13.13 -8.96
N ALA A 228 -0.65 -14.21 -8.99
CA ALA A 228 -1.73 -14.45 -9.93
C ALA A 228 -2.85 -13.38 -9.87
N VAL A 229 -3.15 -12.79 -8.71
CA VAL A 229 -4.29 -11.83 -8.64
C VAL A 229 -3.97 -10.47 -9.29
N SER A 230 -2.71 -10.02 -9.28
CA SER A 230 -2.36 -8.78 -9.99
C SER A 230 -2.46 -8.92 -11.52
N ASN A 231 -2.27 -10.13 -12.07
CA ASN A 231 -2.40 -10.38 -13.52
C ASN A 231 -3.82 -10.79 -13.96
N ILE A 232 -4.68 -11.25 -13.06
CA ILE A 232 -6.07 -11.63 -13.38
C ILE A 232 -7.02 -10.42 -13.39
N LEU A 233 -6.64 -9.32 -12.72
CA LEU A 233 -7.47 -8.11 -12.63
C LEU A 233 -7.62 -7.34 -13.96
N LEU A 234 -6.85 -7.68 -15.00
CA LEU A 234 -6.91 -6.97 -16.26
C LEU A 234 -7.97 -7.49 -17.24
N ASN A 235 -8.56 -8.69 -17.08
CA ASN A 235 -9.44 -9.23 -18.15
C ASN A 235 -10.57 -10.20 -17.77
N GLY A 236 -11.07 -10.25 -16.53
CA GLY A 236 -12.25 -11.11 -16.28
C GLY A 236 -12.86 -11.03 -14.90
N ARG A 237 -14.20 -11.14 -14.85
CA ARG A 237 -14.97 -11.27 -13.60
C ARG A 237 -14.45 -12.47 -12.79
N VAL A 238 -13.78 -12.20 -11.68
CA VAL A 238 -13.37 -13.23 -10.71
C VAL A 238 -14.53 -13.54 -9.79
N ASP A 239 -14.93 -14.81 -9.76
CA ASP A 239 -15.87 -15.36 -8.78
C ASP A 239 -15.11 -15.78 -7.50
N PHE A 240 -15.13 -14.91 -6.49
CA PHE A 240 -14.48 -15.14 -5.20
C PHE A 240 -15.11 -16.28 -4.38
N THR A 241 -16.26 -16.83 -4.80
CA THR A 241 -16.94 -17.92 -4.07
C THR A 241 -16.24 -19.28 -4.20
N LYS A 242 -15.28 -19.42 -5.13
CA LYS A 242 -14.58 -20.68 -5.41
C LYS A 242 -13.15 -20.78 -4.87
N ALA A 243 -12.64 -19.76 -4.18
CA ALA A 243 -11.35 -19.83 -3.50
C ALA A 243 -11.46 -20.76 -2.29
N LYS A 244 -11.12 -22.05 -2.46
CA LYS A 244 -10.93 -22.97 -1.34
C LYS A 244 -9.71 -22.51 -0.55
N PHE A 245 -9.95 -22.01 0.67
CA PHE A 245 -8.95 -21.69 1.68
C PHE A 245 -8.03 -22.90 1.92
N PHE A 246 -6.75 -22.75 1.62
CA PHE A 246 -5.75 -23.78 1.95
C PHE A 246 -5.39 -23.67 3.43
N ASN A 247 -6.01 -24.51 4.26
CA ASN A 247 -5.50 -24.83 5.59
C ASN A 247 -4.12 -25.49 5.45
N LYS A 248 -3.05 -24.79 5.83
CA LYS A 248 -1.81 -25.41 6.35
C LYS A 248 -1.31 -24.61 7.57
N GLU A 249 -1.74 -25.10 8.73
CA GLU A 249 -1.66 -24.56 10.09
C GLU A 249 -0.30 -24.77 10.79
N THR A 250 0.81 -24.14 10.36
CA THR A 250 2.00 -24.07 11.27
C THR A 250 2.85 -22.82 11.07
N SER A 251 3.27 -22.49 9.84
CA SER A 251 4.18 -21.35 9.63
C SER A 251 3.50 -19.98 9.74
N THR A 252 2.23 -19.89 9.36
CA THR A 252 1.45 -18.65 9.43
C THR A 252 1.10 -18.32 10.88
N GLU A 253 0.77 -19.34 11.68
CA GLU A 253 0.49 -19.20 13.10
C GLU A 253 1.71 -18.71 13.88
N LEU A 254 2.90 -19.29 13.66
CA LEU A 254 4.14 -18.86 14.32
C LEU A 254 4.54 -17.42 13.96
N ARG A 255 4.33 -16.99 12.71
CA ARG A 255 4.56 -15.60 12.29
C ARG A 255 3.65 -14.65 13.02
N HIS A 256 2.38 -15.02 13.14
CA HIS A 256 1.43 -14.23 13.87
C HIS A 256 1.71 -14.20 15.38
N GLU A 257 2.27 -15.26 15.98
CA GLU A 257 2.77 -15.23 17.37
C GLU A 257 3.89 -14.23 17.54
N THR A 258 4.84 -14.26 16.61
CA THR A 258 5.98 -13.35 16.62
C THR A 258 5.51 -11.91 16.52
N MET A 259 4.58 -11.62 15.60
CA MET A 259 3.95 -10.30 15.51
C MET A 259 3.19 -9.90 16.77
N ALA A 260 2.45 -10.82 17.40
CA ALA A 260 1.73 -10.50 18.63
C ALA A 260 2.70 -10.20 19.78
N LYS A 261 3.81 -10.94 19.88
CA LYS A 261 4.89 -10.68 20.85
C LYS A 261 5.56 -9.33 20.58
N ASP A 262 5.83 -9.01 19.33
CA ASP A 262 6.45 -7.74 18.94
C ASP A 262 5.50 -6.55 19.10
N ALA A 263 4.20 -6.72 18.84
CA ALA A 263 3.16 -5.74 19.17
C ALA A 263 3.09 -5.46 20.68
N ALA A 264 3.16 -6.51 21.51
CA ALA A 264 3.22 -6.37 22.95
C ALA A 264 4.53 -5.69 23.41
N ARG A 265 5.65 -5.97 22.72
CA ARG A 265 6.93 -5.29 22.97
C ARG A 265 6.84 -3.80 22.66
N LEU A 266 6.26 -3.43 21.52
CA LEU A 266 6.05 -2.03 21.15
C LEU A 266 5.09 -1.33 22.13
N THR A 267 4.02 -2.00 22.56
CA THR A 267 3.10 -1.47 23.58
C THR A 267 3.84 -1.14 24.88
N ARG A 268 4.74 -2.02 25.34
CA ARG A 268 5.58 -1.75 26.53
C ARG A 268 6.52 -0.56 26.33
N LEU A 269 7.11 -0.40 25.14
CA LEU A 269 7.94 0.78 24.84
C LEU A 269 7.13 2.08 24.94
N LEU A 270 5.91 2.08 24.40
CA LEU A 270 4.98 3.20 24.48
C LEU A 270 4.53 3.48 25.92
N ASP A 271 4.18 2.45 26.70
CA ASP A 271 3.82 2.60 28.12
C ASP A 271 4.97 3.18 28.96
N ASN A 272 6.21 2.83 28.65
CA ASN A 272 7.38 3.30 29.37
C ASN A 272 7.74 4.77 29.09
N MET A 273 7.20 5.38 28.03
CA MET A 273 7.44 6.81 27.71
C MET A 273 7.01 7.70 28.88
N SER A 274 5.88 7.39 29.49
CA SER A 274 5.73 7.12 30.92
C SER A 274 6.58 7.90 31.95
N SER A 275 7.73 7.30 32.24
CA SER A 275 8.07 7.05 33.64
C SER A 275 9.07 8.02 34.25
N ASP A 276 9.61 9.00 33.50
CA ASP A 276 10.71 9.83 34.02
C ASP A 276 10.86 11.20 33.31
N CYS A 277 10.25 12.27 33.84
CA CYS A 277 10.41 13.67 33.35
C CYS A 277 11.44 14.49 34.16
N LYS A 278 12.15 13.90 35.14
CA LYS A 278 12.99 14.68 36.08
C LYS A 278 14.46 14.84 35.64
N SER A 279 14.94 14.09 34.65
CA SER A 279 16.38 13.96 34.38
C SER A 279 16.83 14.12 32.92
N SER A 280 15.95 14.17 31.91
CA SER A 280 16.39 14.15 30.51
C SER A 280 16.57 15.55 29.90
N SER A 281 17.82 15.90 29.56
CA SER A 281 18.24 17.12 28.87
C SER A 281 17.89 17.16 27.36
N GLN A 282 17.14 16.19 26.85
CA GLN A 282 16.77 16.08 25.43
C GLN A 282 15.31 15.65 25.27
N SER A 283 14.38 16.57 25.50
CA SER A 283 12.95 16.37 25.19
C SER A 283 12.57 17.13 23.90
N PHE A 284 11.53 16.66 23.20
CA PHE A 284 10.92 17.38 22.08
C PHE A 284 9.58 17.94 22.48
N PHE A 285 9.27 19.08 21.90
CA PHE A 285 7.97 19.74 22.03
C PHE A 285 7.23 19.65 20.70
N ALA A 286 6.19 18.83 20.63
CA ALA A 286 5.34 18.74 19.44
C ALA A 286 4.12 19.63 19.63
N GLU A 287 4.02 20.70 18.84
CA GLU A 287 2.86 21.58 18.89
C GLU A 287 1.62 20.86 18.37
N GLU A 288 0.49 21.02 19.06
CA GLU A 288 -0.77 20.50 18.53
C GLU A 288 -1.09 21.24 17.22
N PRO A 289 -1.42 20.54 16.11
CA PRO A 289 -1.67 21.17 14.82
C PRO A 289 -3.00 21.94 14.81
N GLU A 290 -3.10 22.89 13.89
CA GLU A 290 -4.26 23.76 13.67
C GLU A 290 -5.30 23.05 12.79
N CYS A 291 -5.75 21.88 13.23
CA CYS A 291 -6.65 21.04 12.45
C CYS A 291 -7.57 20.16 13.31
N GLY A 292 -8.38 19.35 12.65
CA GLY A 292 -9.40 18.53 13.31
C GLY A 292 -8.88 17.38 14.13
N ALA A 293 -9.78 16.75 14.87
CA ALA A 293 -9.45 15.65 15.77
C ALA A 293 -8.67 14.52 15.08
N GLY A 294 -9.14 14.03 13.92
CA GLY A 294 -8.45 12.98 13.18
C GLY A 294 -7.07 13.41 12.66
N CYS A 295 -6.96 14.66 12.21
CA CYS A 295 -5.69 15.23 11.77
C CYS A 295 -4.69 15.36 12.95
N THR A 296 -5.15 15.84 14.11
CA THR A 296 -4.37 15.92 15.35
C THR A 296 -3.86 14.56 15.81
N ILE A 297 -4.69 13.51 15.69
CA ILE A 297 -4.29 12.14 16.06
C ILE A 297 -3.23 11.60 15.09
N ASN A 298 -3.42 11.77 13.78
CA ASN A 298 -2.45 11.31 12.77
C ASN A 298 -1.13 12.08 12.86
N TYR A 299 -1.17 13.39 13.13
CA TYR A 299 0.02 14.24 13.36
C TYR A 299 0.95 13.63 14.38
N MET A 300 0.40 13.23 15.53
CA MET A 300 1.17 12.80 16.70
C MET A 300 1.96 11.50 16.49
N VAL A 301 1.61 10.71 15.47
CA VAL A 301 2.29 9.46 15.18
C VAL A 301 3.77 9.69 14.85
N LYS A 302 4.11 10.69 14.04
CA LYS A 302 5.51 11.00 13.67
C LYS A 302 6.36 11.52 14.85
N PRO A 303 5.88 12.48 15.68
CA PRO A 303 6.55 12.84 16.92
C PRO A 303 6.77 11.66 17.87
N ILE A 304 5.80 10.73 17.99
CA ILE A 304 5.95 9.51 18.80
C ILE A 304 7.03 8.60 18.20
N PHE A 305 7.01 8.37 16.88
CA PHE A 305 8.04 7.61 16.18
C PHE A 305 9.44 8.14 16.48
N TYR A 306 9.62 9.44 16.31
CA TYR A 306 10.90 10.11 16.49
C TYR A 306 11.37 10.07 17.95
N ALA A 307 10.45 10.30 18.89
CA ALA A 307 10.72 10.17 20.31
C ALA A 307 11.21 8.75 20.67
N LEU A 308 10.52 7.70 20.18
CA LEU A 308 10.94 6.32 20.41
C LEU A 308 12.28 5.97 19.76
N LYS A 309 12.49 6.38 18.50
CA LYS A 309 13.71 6.08 17.73
C LYS A 309 14.97 6.66 18.38
N HIS A 310 14.85 7.85 18.98
CA HIS A 310 15.97 8.56 19.59
C HIS A 310 16.03 8.42 21.11
N ASP A 311 15.18 7.57 21.71
CA ASP A 311 15.02 7.44 23.16
C ASP A 311 14.83 8.80 23.86
N ARG A 312 13.98 9.64 23.26
CA ARG A 312 13.65 10.98 23.72
C ARG A 312 12.23 11.05 24.27
N ARG A 313 11.99 12.04 25.13
CA ARG A 313 10.67 12.27 25.72
C ARG A 313 9.86 13.23 24.85
N LEU A 314 8.57 12.94 24.72
CA LEU A 314 7.61 13.75 23.98
C LEU A 314 6.78 14.60 24.95
N VAL A 315 6.72 15.90 24.69
CA VAL A 315 5.88 16.85 25.41
C VAL A 315 4.95 17.51 24.41
N THR A 316 3.66 17.58 24.71
CA THR A 316 2.71 18.37 23.92
C THR A 316 2.22 19.59 24.71
N PRO A 317 1.85 20.70 24.03
CA PRO A 317 1.19 21.83 24.68
C PRO A 317 -0.18 21.41 25.27
N ASP A 318 -0.75 22.30 26.09
CA ASP A 318 -2.20 22.23 26.35
C ASP A 318 -2.91 22.34 25.01
N SER A 319 -3.97 21.56 24.84
CA SER A 319 -4.72 21.64 23.60
C SER A 319 -5.29 23.04 23.39
N ARG A 320 -5.21 23.48 22.14
CA ARG A 320 -5.83 24.67 21.59
C ARG A 320 -7.35 24.55 21.58
N TRP A 321 -7.90 23.35 21.79
CA TRP A 321 -9.33 23.10 21.84
C TRP A 321 -9.98 23.77 23.05
N LYS A 322 -11.20 24.26 22.85
CA LYS A 322 -11.95 24.96 23.86
C LYS A 322 -12.64 23.97 24.80
N LYS A 323 -12.66 24.40 26.05
CA LYS A 323 -13.34 23.74 27.16
C LYS A 323 -14.85 23.61 26.88
N GLY A 324 -15.34 22.37 26.80
CA GLY A 324 -16.78 22.06 26.69
C GLY A 324 -17.58 22.31 27.97
N LYS A 325 -18.92 22.40 27.85
CA LYS A 325 -19.87 22.67 28.95
C LYS A 325 -20.35 21.37 29.62
N SER A 326 -20.56 20.30 28.84
CA SER A 326 -21.09 18.97 29.23
C SER A 326 -20.10 18.09 30.01
N ARG A 327 -19.26 18.66 30.88
CA ARG A 327 -18.15 17.93 31.54
C ARG A 327 -18.66 16.90 32.57
N PRO A 328 -17.93 15.79 32.77
CA PRO A 328 -17.98 15.06 34.03
C PRO A 328 -17.58 15.99 35.19
N LEU A 329 -18.37 16.02 36.26
CA LEU A 329 -18.06 16.70 37.52
C LEU A 329 -16.61 16.37 37.95
N ASN A 330 -15.77 17.39 38.13
CA ASN A 330 -14.35 17.32 38.53
C ASN A 330 -13.28 16.96 37.48
N SER A 331 -13.35 17.43 36.23
CA SER A 331 -12.19 17.38 35.32
C SER A 331 -11.80 18.75 34.75
N ASN A 332 -10.52 19.11 34.90
CA ASN A 332 -9.85 20.18 34.17
C ASN A 332 -9.62 19.77 32.70
N CYS A 333 -10.64 19.20 32.06
CA CYS A 333 -10.49 18.62 30.75
C CYS A 333 -10.41 19.69 29.65
N SER A 334 -9.28 19.82 28.96
CA SER A 334 -9.14 20.77 27.84
C SER A 334 -8.50 20.17 26.59
N ASP A 335 -8.04 18.92 26.63
CA ASP A 335 -7.27 18.32 25.55
C ASP A 335 -7.70 16.88 25.24
N ILE A 336 -7.08 16.32 24.20
CA ILE A 336 -7.35 14.97 23.74
C ILE A 336 -7.00 13.88 24.77
N SER A 337 -6.10 14.16 25.74
CA SER A 337 -5.69 13.21 26.79
C SER A 337 -6.84 12.86 27.73
N CYS A 338 -7.84 13.74 27.89
CA CYS A 338 -9.05 13.41 28.64
C CYS A 338 -9.84 12.26 28.04
N PHE A 339 -9.81 12.17 26.71
CA PHE A 339 -10.66 11.27 25.96
C PHE A 339 -9.93 9.97 25.66
N LEU A 340 -8.59 10.04 25.55
CA LEU A 340 -7.72 8.96 25.15
C LEU A 340 -6.62 8.74 26.20
N ARG A 341 -6.74 7.66 26.97
CA ARG A 341 -5.74 7.29 27.99
C ARG A 341 -4.38 6.96 27.38
N GLY A 342 -4.37 6.36 26.18
CA GLY A 342 -3.12 6.02 25.51
C GLY A 342 -2.36 7.26 25.06
N TYR A 343 -3.08 8.27 24.58
CA TYR A 343 -2.51 9.59 24.32
C TYR A 343 -1.94 10.21 25.61
N ALA A 344 -2.69 10.16 26.71
CA ALA A 344 -2.21 10.66 28.00
C ALA A 344 -0.91 9.97 28.44
N ASN A 345 -0.79 8.65 28.22
CA ASN A 345 0.40 7.87 28.59
C ASN A 345 1.67 8.23 27.78
N VAL A 346 1.53 8.72 26.54
CA VAL A 346 2.69 9.19 25.75
C VAL A 346 2.97 10.69 25.92
N ASN A 347 2.00 11.44 26.47
CA ASN A 347 2.09 12.88 26.70
C ASN A 347 2.44 13.17 28.17
N MET A 348 3.73 13.11 28.50
CA MET A 348 4.13 12.85 29.89
C MET A 348 4.63 14.01 30.73
N CYS A 349 4.69 15.25 30.24
CA CYS A 349 5.23 16.35 31.05
C CYS A 349 4.26 17.54 31.25
N SER A 350 2.96 17.30 31.38
CA SER A 350 1.96 18.32 31.77
C SER A 350 2.28 18.99 33.12
N GLY A 351 3.01 18.31 34.02
CA GLY A 351 3.45 18.82 35.32
C GLY A 351 4.76 19.61 35.35
N ALA A 352 5.58 19.59 34.29
CA ALA A 352 6.86 20.31 34.25
C ALA A 352 6.67 21.84 34.13
N ARG A 353 5.46 22.31 33.81
CA ARG A 353 5.09 23.72 33.69
C ARG A 353 5.02 24.50 35.01
N LYS A 354 4.98 23.81 36.16
CA LYS A 354 4.82 24.47 37.48
C LYS A 354 6.12 24.97 38.10
N GLY A 355 7.27 24.74 37.45
CA GLY A 355 8.54 25.36 37.82
C GLY A 355 8.77 26.60 36.95
N SER A 356 8.95 27.75 37.58
CA SER A 356 9.30 29.00 36.90
C SER A 356 10.55 28.85 36.03
N SER A 357 10.39 28.77 34.71
CA SER A 357 11.14 29.59 33.76
C SER A 357 10.74 29.28 32.31
N LYS A 358 10.65 30.34 31.51
CA LYS A 358 10.73 30.29 30.04
C LYS A 358 11.98 29.56 29.54
N THR A 359 12.98 29.30 30.37
CA THR A 359 14.29 28.76 29.97
C THR A 359 14.35 27.25 29.72
N ARG A 360 13.32 26.46 30.04
CA ARG A 360 13.28 25.02 29.70
C ARG A 360 12.64 24.70 28.34
N GLU A 361 11.67 25.49 27.91
CA GLU A 361 11.02 25.33 26.60
C GLU A 361 11.99 25.71 25.46
N ASP A 362 12.85 26.71 25.68
CA ASP A 362 13.91 27.12 24.75
C ASP A 362 15.02 26.07 24.54
N LEU A 363 15.12 25.07 25.43
CA LEU A 363 16.11 23.98 25.34
C LEU A 363 15.61 22.78 24.53
N TRP A 364 14.32 22.72 24.20
CA TRP A 364 13.71 21.61 23.48
C TRP A 364 13.62 21.93 21.99
N ARG A 365 13.91 20.94 21.14
CA ARG A 365 13.57 21.10 19.71
C ARG A 365 12.04 21.11 19.59
N LYS A 366 11.54 22.23 19.10
CA LYS A 366 10.14 22.47 18.77
C LYS A 366 9.84 21.90 17.40
N ILE A 367 8.77 21.11 17.31
CA ILE A 367 8.22 20.55 16.07
C ILE A 367 6.84 21.17 15.92
N SER A 368 6.69 22.13 15.00
CA SER A 368 5.38 22.69 14.64
C SER A 368 4.83 21.98 13.42
N GLN A 369 3.55 22.20 13.10
CA GLN A 369 2.97 21.74 11.82
C GLN A 369 3.70 22.32 10.60
N ASP A 370 4.37 23.47 10.75
CA ASP A 370 5.11 24.16 9.71
C ASP A 370 6.58 23.71 9.61
N ASP A 371 7.04 22.80 10.47
CA ASP A 371 8.38 22.17 10.37
C ASP A 371 8.37 21.09 9.27
N VAL A 372 8.17 21.54 8.02
CA VAL A 372 8.10 20.69 6.83
C VAL A 372 9.36 19.83 6.72
N THR A 373 10.53 20.37 7.10
CA THR A 373 11.80 19.63 7.11
C THR A 373 11.77 18.41 8.02
N PHE A 374 11.24 18.51 9.24
CA PHE A 374 11.05 17.35 10.12
C PHE A 374 10.13 16.30 9.50
N PHE A 375 9.04 16.75 8.88
CA PHE A 375 8.07 15.85 8.26
C PHE A 375 8.62 15.17 7.01
N GLU A 376 9.43 15.86 6.21
CA GLU A 376 10.14 15.36 5.03
C GLU A 376 11.27 14.38 5.40
N GLU A 377 12.07 14.65 6.45
CA GLU A 377 13.10 13.72 6.96
C GLU A 377 12.50 12.36 7.37
N LEU A 378 11.26 12.40 7.84
CA LEU A 378 10.45 11.25 8.22
C LEU A 378 9.37 10.92 7.18
N SER A 379 9.48 11.41 5.94
CA SER A 379 8.52 11.12 4.85
C SER A 379 8.90 9.80 4.16
N PRO A 380 7.94 9.06 3.57
CA PRO A 380 8.18 7.73 3.01
C PRO A 380 9.07 7.71 1.76
N VAL A 381 9.46 8.86 1.19
CA VAL A 381 10.31 8.90 0.01
C VAL A 381 11.68 9.47 0.39
N PRO A 382 12.76 8.65 0.54
CA PRO A 382 12.90 7.25 0.12
C PRO A 382 13.16 6.23 1.27
N ASN A 383 13.02 6.58 2.55
CA ASN A 383 13.54 5.72 3.63
C ASN A 383 12.47 5.22 4.60
N ILE A 384 11.84 4.07 4.28
CA ILE A 384 11.03 3.32 5.27
C ILE A 384 11.84 3.05 6.54
N GLU A 385 13.16 2.83 6.44
CA GLU A 385 14.05 2.67 7.61
C GLU A 385 14.00 3.87 8.58
N ASN A 386 13.67 5.07 8.11
CA ASN A 386 13.56 6.25 8.97
C ASN A 386 12.29 6.27 9.81
N LEU A 387 11.24 5.57 9.37
CA LEU A 387 9.91 5.49 9.99
C LEU A 387 9.69 4.19 10.78
N VAL A 388 10.77 3.49 11.11
CA VAL A 388 10.71 2.31 11.95
C VAL A 388 11.45 2.60 13.25
N ILE A 389 10.74 2.41 14.36
CA ILE A 389 11.23 2.63 15.73
C ILE A 389 12.51 1.83 16.00
N ASP A 390 12.56 0.61 15.49
CA ASP A 390 13.63 -0.36 15.67
C ASP A 390 13.70 -1.24 14.42
N LYS A 391 14.91 -1.59 13.95
CA LYS A 391 15.12 -2.53 12.83
C LYS A 391 14.29 -3.81 12.95
N ASP A 392 14.02 -4.26 14.18
CA ASP A 392 13.18 -5.42 14.45
C ASP A 392 11.71 -5.25 14.02
N PHE A 393 11.17 -4.03 14.04
CA PHE A 393 9.80 -3.74 13.59
C PHE A 393 9.74 -3.39 12.10
N ALA A 394 10.88 -3.13 11.45
CA ALA A 394 10.95 -2.72 10.05
C ALA A 394 10.42 -3.81 9.12
N LYS A 395 10.62 -5.06 9.53
CA LYS A 395 10.15 -6.26 8.84
C LYS A 395 8.64 -6.30 8.63
N TYR A 396 7.86 -5.51 9.38
CA TYR A 396 6.40 -5.42 9.27
C TYR A 396 5.92 -4.24 8.40
N GLY A 397 6.82 -3.35 7.98
CA GLY A 397 6.48 -2.22 7.11
C GLY A 397 5.74 -1.07 7.80
N LEU A 398 5.61 0.04 7.06
CA LEU A 398 5.12 1.32 7.58
C LEU A 398 3.71 1.23 8.17
N PHE A 399 2.76 0.68 7.43
CA PHE A 399 1.36 0.62 7.82
C PHE A 399 1.17 -0.11 9.16
N TRP A 400 1.89 -1.22 9.39
CA TRP A 400 1.81 -1.95 10.66
C TRP A 400 2.32 -1.11 11.84
N ASN A 401 3.47 -0.44 11.67
CA ASN A 401 4.03 0.40 12.72
C ASN A 401 3.11 1.57 13.08
N VAL A 402 2.58 2.26 12.07
CA VAL A 402 1.58 3.33 12.22
C VAL A 402 0.33 2.81 12.93
N ALA A 403 -0.17 1.63 12.54
CA ALA A 403 -1.34 1.00 13.13
C ALA A 403 -1.15 0.65 14.61
N GLN A 404 0.01 0.15 15.02
CA GLN A 404 0.27 -0.15 16.43
C GLN A 404 0.31 1.13 17.29
N ILE A 405 0.96 2.20 16.82
CA ILE A 405 0.98 3.48 17.53
C ILE A 405 -0.43 4.07 17.60
N LEU A 406 -1.16 4.09 16.48
CA LEU A 406 -2.54 4.58 16.43
C LEU A 406 -3.44 3.79 17.38
N ASP A 407 -3.36 2.46 17.40
CA ASP A 407 -4.16 1.63 18.31
C ASP A 407 -3.87 1.95 19.78
N PHE A 408 -2.60 2.18 20.10
CA PHE A 408 -2.17 2.58 21.44
C PHE A 408 -2.73 3.95 21.82
N VAL A 409 -2.48 4.99 21.04
CA VAL A 409 -2.92 6.35 21.38
C VAL A 409 -4.45 6.46 21.40
N MET A 410 -5.15 5.68 20.57
CA MET A 410 -6.62 5.62 20.50
C MET A 410 -7.28 4.81 21.62
N GLN A 411 -6.52 4.33 22.62
CA GLN A 411 -7.13 3.70 23.78
C GLN A 411 -8.02 4.70 24.54
N PRO A 412 -9.33 4.43 24.67
CA PRO A 412 -10.26 5.38 25.26
C PRO A 412 -10.06 5.50 26.77
N SER A 413 -10.29 6.69 27.32
CA SER A 413 -10.50 6.88 28.76
C SER A 413 -11.79 6.18 29.21
N GLU A 414 -11.99 6.02 30.52
CA GLU A 414 -13.19 5.36 31.05
C GLU A 414 -14.49 6.04 30.61
N ASN A 415 -14.49 7.39 30.54
CA ASN A 415 -15.64 8.16 30.10
C ASN A 415 -15.95 7.92 28.61
N THR A 416 -14.93 7.98 27.76
CA THR A 416 -15.06 7.71 26.33
C THR A 416 -15.50 6.26 26.09
N ALA A 417 -14.92 5.31 26.82
CA ALA A 417 -15.28 3.89 26.73
C ALA A 417 -16.75 3.65 27.12
N ARG A 418 -17.24 4.30 28.20
CA ARG A 418 -18.67 4.25 28.58
C ARG A 418 -19.58 4.79 27.49
N ALA A 419 -19.21 5.90 26.85
CA ALA A 419 -19.99 6.48 25.75
C ALA A 419 -20.05 5.52 24.54
N ILE A 420 -18.91 4.94 24.15
CA ILE A 420 -18.81 3.95 23.07
C ILE A 420 -19.66 2.73 23.38
N ASN A 421 -19.52 2.15 24.57
CA ASN A 421 -20.25 0.95 24.99
C ASN A 421 -21.77 1.17 24.98
N ALA A 422 -22.23 2.37 25.34
CA ALA A 422 -23.64 2.70 25.26
C ALA A 422 -24.16 2.71 23.81
N ILE A 423 -23.37 3.24 22.86
CA ILE A 423 -23.72 3.24 21.43
C ILE A 423 -23.71 1.81 20.88
N VAL A 424 -22.68 1.03 21.20
CA VAL A 424 -22.54 -0.40 20.83
C VAL A 424 -23.74 -1.20 21.29
N LYS A 425 -24.14 -1.05 22.57
CA LYS A 425 -25.30 -1.72 23.14
C LYS A 425 -26.61 -1.25 22.48
N SER A 426 -26.78 0.06 22.26
CA SER A 426 -28.01 0.60 21.68
C SER A 426 -28.25 0.20 20.22
N ASN A 427 -27.19 -0.10 19.48
CA ASN A 427 -27.26 -0.61 18.11
C ASN A 427 -27.24 -2.15 18.05
N ASP A 428 -27.14 -2.84 19.19
CA ASP A 428 -27.00 -4.30 19.27
C ASP A 428 -25.82 -4.80 18.41
N LEU A 429 -24.72 -4.04 18.35
CA LEU A 429 -23.64 -4.28 17.38
C LEU A 429 -22.99 -5.66 17.54
N LEU A 430 -22.90 -6.18 18.76
CA LEU A 430 -22.26 -7.46 19.06
C LEU A 430 -23.18 -8.68 18.88
N SER A 431 -24.45 -8.48 18.55
CA SER A 431 -25.42 -9.57 18.42
C SER A 431 -25.19 -10.38 17.14
N PRO A 432 -25.34 -11.73 17.20
CA PRO A 432 -25.26 -12.60 16.02
C PRO A 432 -26.25 -12.22 14.90
N LYS A 433 -27.32 -11.48 15.23
CA LYS A 433 -28.30 -10.96 14.26
C LYS A 433 -27.73 -9.85 13.39
N ASN A 434 -26.76 -9.08 13.91
CA ASN A 434 -26.13 -7.96 13.21
C ASN A 434 -24.77 -8.31 12.62
N GLN A 435 -24.07 -9.30 13.19
CA GLN A 435 -22.72 -9.68 12.78
C GLN A 435 -22.68 -10.64 11.58
N PRO A 436 -21.76 -10.47 10.60
CA PRO A 436 -20.71 -9.44 10.56
C PRO A 436 -21.25 -8.07 10.12
N VAL A 437 -20.75 -7.00 10.75
CA VAL A 437 -21.16 -5.60 10.46
C VAL A 437 -20.18 -4.94 9.48
N LEU A 438 -20.67 -4.31 8.41
CA LEU A 438 -19.88 -3.46 7.52
C LEU A 438 -19.84 -2.02 8.05
N GLY A 439 -18.66 -1.45 8.27
CA GLY A 439 -18.50 -0.02 8.53
C GLY A 439 -18.57 0.81 7.26
N VAL A 440 -19.32 1.90 7.28
CA VAL A 440 -19.37 2.91 6.21
C VAL A 440 -19.17 4.28 6.83
N HIS A 441 -18.22 5.04 6.30
CA HIS A 441 -18.01 6.42 6.69
C HIS A 441 -18.29 7.34 5.50
N LEU A 442 -19.26 8.24 5.68
CA LEU A 442 -19.67 9.22 4.70
C LEU A 442 -19.54 10.62 5.30
N ARG A 443 -18.44 11.30 4.96
CA ARG A 443 -18.17 12.68 5.33
C ARG A 443 -18.74 13.62 4.28
N LEU A 444 -19.71 14.46 4.65
CA LEU A 444 -20.25 15.51 3.80
C LEU A 444 -19.89 16.87 4.40
N GLY A 445 -20.78 17.44 5.22
CA GLY A 445 -20.55 18.64 6.03
C GLY A 445 -19.67 19.72 5.38
N ASP A 446 -18.75 20.22 6.18
CA ASP A 446 -17.72 21.19 5.79
C ASP A 446 -16.75 20.67 4.72
N SER A 447 -16.53 19.36 4.62
CA SER A 447 -15.68 18.79 3.56
C SER A 447 -16.25 19.00 2.17
N CYS A 448 -17.58 19.12 2.05
CA CYS A 448 -18.26 19.42 0.80
C CYS A 448 -18.31 20.92 0.49
N SER A 449 -18.36 21.77 1.52
CA SER A 449 -18.38 23.24 1.37
C SER A 449 -17.00 23.89 1.40
N ASP A 450 -15.93 23.13 1.66
CA ASP A 450 -14.53 23.59 1.61
C ASP A 450 -14.19 24.15 0.21
N PRO A 451 -13.87 25.45 0.08
CA PRO A 451 -13.51 26.07 -1.20
C PRO A 451 -12.22 25.52 -1.79
N GLU A 452 -11.36 24.91 -0.98
CA GLU A 452 -10.10 24.30 -1.41
C GLU A 452 -10.20 22.78 -1.56
N ARG A 453 -11.41 22.20 -1.54
CA ARG A 453 -11.61 20.75 -1.64
C ARG A 453 -10.90 20.12 -2.84
N ASP A 454 -10.90 20.80 -3.99
CA ASP A 454 -10.32 20.30 -5.23
C ASP A 454 -8.79 20.26 -5.12
N LYS A 455 -8.16 21.25 -4.46
CA LYS A 455 -6.72 21.25 -4.15
C LYS A 455 -6.34 20.14 -3.17
N LYS A 456 -7.28 19.72 -2.32
CA LYS A 456 -7.12 18.64 -1.34
C LYS A 456 -7.51 17.26 -1.91
N GLY A 457 -7.81 17.17 -3.22
CA GLY A 457 -8.23 15.93 -3.88
C GLY A 457 -9.57 15.38 -3.37
N ARG A 458 -10.38 16.19 -2.68
CA ARG A 458 -11.64 15.78 -2.05
C ARG A 458 -12.80 15.95 -3.02
N ILE A 459 -13.60 14.90 -3.15
CA ILE A 459 -14.81 14.92 -3.98
C ILE A 459 -16.03 14.78 -3.08
N CYS A 460 -16.94 15.75 -3.12
CA CYS A 460 -18.22 15.63 -2.47
C CYS A 460 -19.10 14.63 -3.23
N GLN A 461 -19.42 13.50 -2.60
CA GLN A 461 -20.30 12.47 -3.18
C GLN A 461 -21.20 11.96 -2.08
N GLY A 462 -22.50 11.81 -2.38
CA GLY A 462 -23.47 11.28 -1.45
C GLY A 462 -23.36 9.77 -1.31
N LEU A 463 -24.33 9.20 -0.58
CA LEU A 463 -24.38 7.77 -0.30
C LEU A 463 -24.42 6.91 -1.58
N GLU A 464 -25.04 7.41 -2.65
CA GLU A 464 -25.19 6.73 -3.94
C GLU A 464 -23.84 6.26 -4.52
N ALA A 465 -22.77 7.05 -4.35
CA ALA A 465 -21.44 6.69 -4.82
C ALA A 465 -20.83 5.52 -4.03
N PHE A 466 -21.24 5.33 -2.77
CA PHE A 466 -20.73 4.27 -1.90
C PHE A 466 -21.47 2.93 -2.13
N ILE A 467 -22.71 2.98 -2.61
CA ILE A 467 -23.59 1.80 -2.74
C ILE A 467 -23.00 0.67 -3.60
N PRO A 468 -22.38 0.93 -4.77
CA PRO A 468 -21.73 -0.14 -5.54
C PRO A 468 -20.65 -0.87 -4.74
N HIS A 469 -19.88 -0.14 -3.93
CA HIS A 469 -18.80 -0.69 -3.10
C HIS A 469 -19.36 -1.43 -1.88
N ILE A 470 -20.39 -0.89 -1.23
CA ILE A 470 -21.15 -1.56 -0.16
C ILE A 470 -21.71 -2.89 -0.67
N LYS A 471 -22.35 -2.88 -1.85
CA LYS A 471 -22.90 -4.08 -2.50
C LYS A 471 -21.83 -5.12 -2.78
N ARG A 472 -20.66 -4.69 -3.26
CA ARG A 472 -19.50 -5.57 -3.47
C ARG A 472 -19.03 -6.19 -2.16
N MET A 473 -18.88 -5.38 -1.11
CA MET A 473 -18.45 -5.83 0.22
C MET A 473 -19.42 -6.85 0.83
N ILE A 474 -20.72 -6.56 0.79
CA ILE A 474 -21.77 -7.47 1.28
C ILE A 474 -21.77 -8.79 0.51
N ARG A 475 -21.69 -8.74 -0.83
CA ARG A 475 -21.65 -9.96 -1.66
C ARG A 475 -20.41 -10.82 -1.40
N THR A 476 -19.27 -10.18 -1.14
CA THR A 476 -17.99 -10.87 -0.99
C THR A 476 -17.82 -11.47 0.41
N PHE A 477 -18.22 -10.74 1.45
CA PHE A 477 -17.92 -11.09 2.85
C PHE A 477 -19.17 -11.39 3.70
N GLY A 478 -20.37 -11.31 3.13
CA GLY A 478 -21.61 -11.73 3.81
C GLY A 478 -22.05 -10.85 4.97
N TYR A 479 -21.73 -9.54 4.95
CA TYR A 479 -22.15 -8.60 6.00
C TYR A 479 -23.68 -8.55 6.15
N LYS A 480 -24.17 -8.68 7.39
CA LYS A 480 -25.62 -8.69 7.72
C LYS A 480 -26.19 -7.30 8.00
N SER A 481 -25.36 -6.37 8.43
CA SER A 481 -25.76 -5.01 8.75
C SER A 481 -24.67 -4.01 8.41
N ILE A 482 -25.03 -2.73 8.35
CA ILE A 482 -24.14 -1.63 7.99
C ILE A 482 -24.16 -0.60 9.13
N TYR A 483 -22.99 -0.27 9.69
CA TYR A 483 -22.83 0.88 10.58
C TYR A 483 -22.42 2.11 9.78
N LEU A 484 -23.33 3.07 9.65
CA LEU A 484 -23.12 4.32 8.91
C LEU A 484 -22.72 5.45 9.86
N ALA A 485 -21.44 5.84 9.81
CA ALA A 485 -20.93 7.06 10.40
C ALA A 485 -21.02 8.21 9.39
N THR A 486 -21.73 9.27 9.76
CA THR A 486 -21.91 10.45 8.91
C THR A 486 -22.34 11.65 9.74
N ASP A 487 -21.97 12.83 9.29
CA ASP A 487 -22.39 14.14 9.80
C ASP A 487 -23.71 14.62 9.19
N SER A 488 -24.24 13.94 8.16
CA SER A 488 -25.43 14.40 7.43
C SER A 488 -26.71 13.67 7.85
N SER A 489 -27.74 14.44 8.24
CA SER A 489 -29.09 13.91 8.47
C SER A 489 -29.72 13.38 7.18
N THR A 490 -29.42 14.04 6.05
CA THR A 490 -29.92 13.67 4.73
C THR A 490 -29.37 12.31 4.31
N ALA A 491 -28.09 12.05 4.58
CA ALA A 491 -27.49 10.73 4.33
C ALA A 491 -28.20 9.59 5.09
N ILE A 492 -28.53 9.80 6.37
CA ILE A 492 -29.30 8.82 7.16
C ILE A 492 -30.70 8.61 6.55
N GLY A 493 -31.37 9.70 6.19
CA GLY A 493 -32.69 9.65 5.53
C GLY A 493 -32.65 8.85 4.22
N ASN A 494 -31.71 9.18 3.33
CA ASN A 494 -31.52 8.50 2.05
C ASN A 494 -31.16 7.01 2.25
N ALA A 495 -30.30 6.69 3.22
CA ALA A 495 -29.96 5.31 3.55
C ALA A 495 -31.20 4.47 3.88
N THR A 496 -32.01 4.97 4.82
CA THR A 496 -33.20 4.25 5.31
C THR A 496 -34.36 4.21 4.32
N ARG A 497 -34.51 5.25 3.49
CA ARG A 497 -35.60 5.37 2.50
C ARG A 497 -35.28 4.65 1.20
N ASP A 498 -34.09 4.90 0.64
CA ASP A 498 -33.75 4.48 -0.73
C ASP A 498 -33.09 3.09 -0.75
N TYR A 499 -32.56 2.64 0.40
CA TYR A 499 -31.93 1.33 0.53
C TYR A 499 -32.46 0.53 1.73
N PRO A 500 -33.80 0.30 1.81
CA PRO A 500 -34.43 -0.36 2.95
C PRO A 500 -34.07 -1.85 3.06
N GLN A 501 -33.51 -2.46 2.00
CA GLN A 501 -33.02 -3.84 1.99
C GLN A 501 -31.81 -4.05 2.90
N TYR A 502 -31.11 -2.97 3.29
CA TYR A 502 -29.97 -3.06 4.21
C TYR A 502 -30.38 -2.67 5.62
N LYS A 503 -29.83 -3.39 6.60
CA LYS A 503 -30.00 -3.04 8.01
C LYS A 503 -29.00 -1.96 8.41
N TRP A 504 -29.47 -0.71 8.47
CA TRP A 504 -28.67 0.45 8.85
C TRP A 504 -28.62 0.67 10.37
N LEU A 505 -27.40 0.74 10.90
CA LEU A 505 -27.06 1.07 12.29
C LEU A 505 -26.28 2.39 12.27
N TYR A 506 -26.43 3.23 13.28
CA TYR A 506 -25.74 4.52 13.36
C TYR A 506 -25.79 5.09 14.78
N ASN A 507 -24.91 6.04 15.08
CA ASN A 507 -24.94 6.75 16.35
C ASN A 507 -26.16 7.69 16.44
N LYS A 508 -27.20 7.25 17.15
CA LYS A 508 -28.45 8.01 17.38
C LYS A 508 -28.29 9.20 18.34
N ARG A 509 -27.17 9.30 19.06
CA ARG A 509 -26.91 10.43 19.99
C ARG A 509 -26.54 11.72 19.28
N ILE A 510 -26.03 11.62 18.05
CA ILE A 510 -25.65 12.78 17.24
C ILE A 510 -26.91 13.47 16.71
N ASN A 511 -27.15 14.70 17.17
CA ASN A 511 -28.18 15.57 16.60
C ASN A 511 -27.68 16.18 15.28
N ARG A 512 -27.82 15.42 14.19
CA ARG A 512 -27.33 15.78 12.85
C ARG A 512 -27.98 17.02 12.25
N ASN A 513 -29.16 17.44 12.73
CA ASN A 513 -29.77 18.68 12.28
C ASN A 513 -28.91 19.91 12.60
N LYS A 514 -28.02 19.83 13.60
CA LYS A 514 -27.07 20.90 13.92
C LYS A 514 -26.08 21.17 12.79
N TYR A 515 -25.73 20.16 12.00
CA TYR A 515 -24.68 20.24 10.98
C TYR A 515 -25.16 20.90 9.66
N LYS A 516 -26.47 21.17 9.51
CA LYS A 516 -26.99 21.95 8.38
C LYS A 516 -26.36 23.34 8.25
N VAL A 517 -25.82 23.88 9.35
CA VAL A 517 -25.08 25.14 9.35
C VAL A 517 -23.87 25.11 8.40
N PHE A 518 -23.23 23.95 8.19
CA PHE A 518 -22.09 23.80 7.28
C PHE A 518 -22.50 23.71 5.81
N GLU A 519 -23.72 23.26 5.54
CA GLU A 519 -24.31 23.21 4.19
C GLU A 519 -24.74 24.61 3.72
N GLN A 520 -25.06 25.50 4.66
CA GLN A 520 -25.55 26.86 4.42
C GLN A 520 -24.47 27.95 4.60
N ALA A 521 -23.28 27.56 5.05
CA ALA A 521 -22.16 28.47 5.28
C ALA A 521 -21.63 29.02 3.95
N SER A 522 -21.43 30.34 3.88
CA SER A 522 -20.66 30.94 2.79
C SER A 522 -19.16 30.72 3.02
N ILE A 523 -18.37 30.82 1.94
CA ILE A 523 -16.90 30.74 2.01
C ILE A 523 -16.32 31.75 3.02
N LYS A 524 -16.97 32.91 3.21
CA LYS A 524 -16.55 33.96 4.14
C LYS A 524 -16.79 33.64 5.61
N ASP A 525 -17.58 32.62 5.90
CA ASP A 525 -17.94 32.29 7.28
C ASP A 525 -16.89 31.45 8.00
N GLU A 526 -15.90 30.90 7.26
CA GLU A 526 -14.82 30.04 7.77
C GLU A 526 -15.34 28.93 8.72
N LEU A 527 -16.55 28.44 8.46
CA LEU A 527 -17.21 27.44 9.29
C LEU A 527 -16.72 26.05 8.92
N SER A 528 -16.00 25.44 9.86
CA SER A 528 -15.60 24.04 9.80
C SER A 528 -16.04 23.31 11.06
N ILE A 529 -16.10 21.99 10.98
CA ILE A 529 -16.40 21.12 12.12
C ILE A 529 -15.24 21.18 13.11
N GLU A 530 -14.02 21.40 12.63
CA GLU A 530 -12.86 21.78 13.44
C GLU A 530 -13.10 23.08 14.22
N GLY A 531 -13.77 24.04 13.60
CA GLY A 531 -14.20 25.28 14.24
C GLY A 531 -15.06 25.04 15.49
N ILE A 532 -15.75 23.91 15.62
CA ILE A 532 -16.44 23.55 16.87
C ILE A 532 -15.41 23.40 18.01
N LEU A 533 -14.34 22.65 17.76
CA LEU A 533 -13.31 22.33 18.74
C LEU A 533 -12.50 23.58 19.15
N PHE A 534 -12.19 24.47 18.19
CA PHE A 534 -11.55 25.76 18.48
C PHE A 534 -12.53 26.81 19.03
N GLY A 535 -13.82 26.47 19.05
CA GLY A 535 -14.88 27.28 19.58
C GLY A 535 -15.11 28.54 18.75
N HIS A 536 -15.40 28.36 17.47
CA HIS A 536 -15.83 29.44 16.60
C HIS A 536 -17.08 30.13 17.19
N PRO A 537 -17.13 31.48 17.24
CA PRO A 537 -18.21 32.22 17.93
C PRO A 537 -19.61 31.85 17.45
N LYS A 538 -19.79 31.59 16.15
CA LYS A 538 -21.09 31.17 15.58
C LYS A 538 -21.49 29.75 15.98
N LEU A 539 -20.54 28.86 16.26
CA LEU A 539 -20.79 27.44 16.55
C LEU A 539 -20.96 27.16 18.05
N ARG A 540 -20.29 27.92 18.94
CA ARG A 540 -20.34 27.73 20.41
C ARG A 540 -21.74 27.80 21.04
N LYS A 541 -22.72 28.40 20.34
CA LYS A 541 -24.12 28.43 20.80
C LYS A 541 -24.86 27.12 20.53
N GLN A 542 -24.47 26.40 19.49
CA GLN A 542 -25.18 25.21 19.00
C GLN A 542 -24.45 23.90 19.34
N PHE A 543 -23.12 23.94 19.40
CA PHE A 543 -22.27 22.79 19.64
C PHE A 543 -21.52 22.89 20.97
N ASP A 544 -21.30 21.73 21.58
CA ASP A 544 -20.37 21.56 22.68
C ASP A 544 -19.13 20.83 22.16
N PRO A 545 -17.92 21.41 22.27
CA PRO A 545 -16.66 20.76 21.88
C PRO A 545 -16.47 19.37 22.50
N TYR A 546 -16.92 19.17 23.75
CA TYR A 546 -16.78 17.88 24.42
C TYR A 546 -17.66 16.80 23.78
N ASP A 547 -18.91 17.12 23.50
CA ASP A 547 -19.85 16.19 22.88
C ASP A 547 -19.42 15.87 21.44
N GLU A 548 -18.91 16.86 20.70
CA GLU A 548 -18.36 16.67 19.36
C GLU A 548 -17.19 15.66 19.37
N MET A 549 -16.25 15.84 20.30
CA MET A 549 -15.11 14.94 20.46
C MET A 549 -15.54 13.51 20.81
N ILE A 550 -16.46 13.35 21.76
CA ILE A 550 -16.99 12.02 22.12
C ILE A 550 -17.66 11.37 20.92
N ASN A 551 -18.45 12.10 20.14
CA ASN A 551 -19.14 11.56 18.97
C ASN A 551 -18.15 11.14 17.88
N PHE A 552 -17.15 11.99 17.57
CA PHE A 552 -16.09 11.68 16.62
C PHE A 552 -15.30 10.42 17.03
N LEU A 553 -14.83 10.36 18.28
CA LEU A 553 -14.07 9.22 18.78
C LEU A 553 -14.93 7.95 18.84
N ALA A 554 -16.22 8.08 19.16
CA ALA A 554 -17.11 6.94 19.21
C ALA A 554 -17.31 6.31 17.83
N ASP A 555 -17.62 7.11 16.80
CA ASP A 555 -17.77 6.58 15.44
C ASP A 555 -16.44 6.02 14.91
N THR A 556 -15.32 6.70 15.17
CA THR A 556 -13.98 6.23 14.76
C THR A 556 -13.64 4.88 15.39
N ILE A 557 -13.83 4.74 16.70
CA ILE A 557 -13.52 3.50 17.42
C ILE A 557 -14.52 2.39 17.07
N ILE A 558 -15.80 2.71 16.85
CA ILE A 558 -16.80 1.72 16.44
C ILE A 558 -16.44 1.15 15.06
N LEU A 559 -16.20 2.02 14.08
CA LEU A 559 -15.78 1.59 12.74
C LEU A 559 -14.51 0.74 12.80
N GLY A 560 -13.50 1.16 13.56
CA GLY A 560 -12.23 0.44 13.63
C GLY A 560 -12.26 -0.85 14.45
N ARG A 561 -13.01 -0.91 15.57
CA ARG A 561 -12.92 -2.03 16.53
C ARG A 561 -14.14 -2.94 16.59
N TYR A 562 -15.29 -2.51 16.06
CA TYR A 562 -16.56 -3.24 16.19
C TYR A 562 -17.18 -3.62 14.83
N THR A 563 -16.60 -3.16 13.72
CA THR A 563 -17.00 -3.56 12.37
C THR A 563 -15.97 -4.51 11.74
N HIS A 564 -16.39 -5.23 10.72
CA HIS A 564 -15.65 -6.31 10.07
C HIS A 564 -15.17 -5.94 8.66
N GLY A 565 -15.40 -4.68 8.25
CA GLY A 565 -14.99 -4.13 6.97
C GLY A 565 -15.22 -2.63 6.94
N LEU A 566 -14.58 -1.93 6.00
CA LEU A 566 -14.75 -0.48 5.81
C LEU A 566 -15.06 -0.14 4.35
N VAL A 567 -16.03 0.74 4.13
CA VAL A 567 -16.14 1.55 2.91
C VAL A 567 -16.04 3.02 3.29
N GLY A 568 -15.05 3.72 2.74
CA GLY A 568 -14.73 5.10 3.13
C GLY A 568 -13.96 5.85 2.04
N LYS A 569 -13.28 6.92 2.47
CA LYS A 569 -12.46 7.81 1.65
C LYS A 569 -11.15 8.11 2.37
N TYR A 570 -10.00 7.65 1.84
CA TYR A 570 -8.71 7.87 2.50
C TYR A 570 -8.20 9.31 2.43
N THR A 571 -8.86 10.19 1.67
CA THR A 571 -8.69 11.65 1.82
C THR A 571 -9.20 12.15 3.19
N SER A 572 -9.97 11.35 3.93
CA SER A 572 -10.34 11.59 5.32
C SER A 572 -9.33 10.98 6.29
N ASN A 573 -8.83 11.81 7.21
CA ASN A 573 -7.98 11.36 8.33
C ASN A 573 -8.67 10.28 9.18
N MET A 574 -10.00 10.37 9.35
CA MET A 574 -10.77 9.39 10.11
C MET A 574 -10.68 7.99 9.50
N ASP A 575 -10.87 7.86 8.19
CA ASP A 575 -10.82 6.55 7.51
C ASP A 575 -9.43 5.93 7.53
N ARG A 576 -8.39 6.76 7.47
CA ARG A 576 -7.01 6.31 7.62
C ARG A 576 -6.73 5.75 9.02
N ILE A 577 -7.27 6.38 10.07
CA ILE A 577 -7.21 5.88 11.45
C ILE A 577 -8.02 4.60 11.60
N VAL A 578 -9.25 4.57 11.08
CA VAL A 578 -10.16 3.42 11.16
C VAL A 578 -9.51 2.17 10.56
N SER A 579 -8.98 2.26 9.35
CA SER A 579 -8.30 1.12 8.71
C SER A 579 -7.07 0.66 9.49
N ALA A 580 -6.30 1.61 10.05
CA ALA A 580 -5.12 1.30 10.84
C ALA A 580 -5.47 0.54 12.12
N ILE A 581 -6.36 1.08 12.97
CA ILE A 581 -6.76 0.41 14.22
C ILE A 581 -7.57 -0.88 13.95
N GLY A 582 -8.32 -0.92 12.85
CA GLY A 582 -9.04 -2.11 12.41
C GLY A 582 -8.13 -3.26 12.04
N SER A 583 -6.96 -2.99 11.45
CA SER A 583 -5.95 -4.02 11.19
C SER A 583 -5.40 -4.68 12.45
N VAL A 584 -5.37 -3.96 13.57
CA VAL A 584 -4.92 -4.48 14.87
C VAL A 584 -6.02 -5.30 15.56
N HIS A 585 -7.27 -4.84 15.47
CA HIS A 585 -8.40 -5.44 16.18
C HIS A 585 -9.06 -6.61 15.45
N PHE A 586 -9.18 -6.56 14.12
CA PHE A 586 -9.72 -7.66 13.32
C PHE A 586 -8.90 -8.94 13.54
N GLY A 587 -7.58 -8.79 13.69
CA GLY A 587 -6.68 -9.88 14.06
C GLY A 587 -6.91 -10.50 15.43
N ARG A 588 -7.55 -9.79 16.37
CA ARG A 588 -7.81 -10.27 17.75
C ARG A 588 -9.17 -10.96 17.90
N GLN A 589 -10.17 -10.64 17.06
CA GLN A 589 -11.56 -11.14 17.21
C GLN A 589 -11.81 -12.54 16.63
N ASN A 590 -10.97 -13.04 15.71
CA ASN A 590 -11.16 -14.33 15.04
C ASN A 590 -10.49 -15.52 15.78
N ASN A 591 -10.81 -15.75 17.08
CA ASN A 591 -10.38 -16.95 17.83
C ASN A 591 -8.89 -17.34 17.70
N GLY A 592 -7.98 -16.35 17.63
CA GLY A 592 -6.55 -16.65 17.48
C GLY A 592 -6.09 -17.00 16.07
N LYS A 593 -6.95 -16.93 15.04
CA LYS A 593 -6.54 -16.76 13.64
C LYS A 593 -6.10 -15.31 13.45
N ARG A 594 -4.89 -15.07 13.96
CA ARG A 594 -4.26 -13.78 14.22
C ARG A 594 -4.08 -12.92 12.94
N ASN A 595 -4.26 -11.61 13.10
CA ASN A 595 -3.70 -10.50 12.29
C ASN A 595 -3.97 -10.44 10.78
N CYS A 596 -5.25 -10.47 10.37
CA CYS A 596 -5.61 -10.19 8.98
C CYS A 596 -5.98 -8.70 8.82
N LEU A 597 -5.65 -8.12 7.67
CA LEU A 597 -6.11 -6.76 7.35
C LEU A 597 -7.64 -6.77 7.29
N GLN A 598 -8.29 -5.84 7.99
CA GLN A 598 -9.73 -5.66 7.85
C GLN A 598 -10.04 -5.34 6.37
N PRO A 599 -11.00 -6.04 5.72
CA PRO A 599 -11.38 -5.71 4.35
C PRO A 599 -11.82 -4.25 4.22
N ALA A 600 -11.16 -3.48 3.36
CA ALA A 600 -11.45 -2.06 3.20
C ALA A 600 -11.50 -1.65 1.73
N ILE A 601 -12.46 -0.78 1.39
CA ILE A 601 -12.52 -0.07 0.11
C ILE A 601 -12.52 1.42 0.38
N SER A 602 -11.48 2.10 -0.08
CA SER A 602 -11.50 3.55 -0.28
C SER A 602 -11.98 3.84 -1.70
N ILE A 603 -12.86 4.82 -1.87
CA ILE A 603 -13.42 5.14 -3.19
C ILE A 603 -12.70 6.30 -3.91
N ASP A 604 -11.71 6.93 -3.26
CA ASP A 604 -11.05 8.13 -3.79
C ASP A 604 -9.52 8.04 -3.87
N SER A 605 -8.88 7.34 -2.95
CA SER A 605 -7.42 7.35 -2.81
C SER A 605 -6.90 6.06 -2.15
N PRO A 606 -5.64 5.65 -2.42
CA PRO A 606 -4.95 4.63 -1.64
C PRO A 606 -4.66 5.13 -0.22
N TRP A 607 -4.42 4.20 0.70
CA TRP A 607 -4.04 4.58 2.06
C TRP A 607 -2.65 5.22 2.05
N CYS A 608 -2.48 6.29 2.80
CA CYS A 608 -1.20 6.95 2.95
C CYS A 608 -1.00 7.52 4.35
N PHE A 609 0.24 7.76 4.71
CA PHE A 609 0.63 8.32 5.99
C PHE A 609 1.84 9.22 5.80
N ASP A 610 1.60 10.52 5.79
CA ASP A 610 2.67 11.50 5.61
C ASP A 610 2.17 12.91 5.93
N PHE A 611 1.92 13.17 7.21
CA PHE A 611 1.26 14.39 7.67
C PHE A 611 1.84 15.67 7.03
N MET A 612 0.98 16.44 6.36
CA MET A 612 1.27 17.71 5.67
C MET A 612 2.28 17.62 4.54
N VAL A 613 2.65 16.42 4.12
CA VAL A 613 3.43 16.21 2.90
C VAL A 613 2.46 15.84 1.78
N ASN A 614 2.59 16.52 0.66
CA ASN A 614 1.78 16.25 -0.53
C ASN A 614 2.30 15.00 -1.27
N SER A 615 2.24 13.84 -0.61
CA SER A 615 2.71 12.55 -1.13
C SER A 615 1.57 11.60 -1.50
N GLY A 616 0.32 11.97 -1.26
CA GLY A 616 -0.85 11.19 -1.65
C GLY A 616 -1.23 11.44 -3.11
N ILE A 617 -1.54 10.38 -3.86
CA ILE A 617 -2.11 10.49 -5.21
C ILE A 617 -3.47 9.79 -5.23
N SER A 618 -4.53 10.52 -5.55
CA SER A 618 -5.88 9.97 -5.65
C SER A 618 -6.02 9.05 -6.88
N TYR A 619 -7.10 8.26 -6.96
CA TYR A 619 -7.39 7.43 -8.14
C TYR A 619 -7.65 8.24 -9.42
N ARG A 620 -7.75 9.57 -9.32
CA ARG A 620 -7.87 10.50 -10.45
C ARG A 620 -6.57 11.26 -10.73
N ASN A 621 -5.45 10.79 -10.20
CA ASN A 621 -4.14 11.41 -10.34
C ASN A 621 -4.09 12.86 -9.78
N GLN A 622 -4.90 13.15 -8.77
CA GLN A 622 -4.85 14.42 -8.05
C GLN A 622 -4.00 14.25 -6.80
N SER A 623 -3.04 15.15 -6.61
CA SER A 623 -2.25 15.17 -5.38
C SER A 623 -3.12 15.54 -4.19
N PHE A 624 -2.89 14.91 -3.05
CA PHE A 624 -3.51 15.28 -1.79
C PHE A 624 -2.54 15.13 -0.63
N TYR A 625 -2.78 15.95 0.39
CA TYR A 625 -2.02 15.89 1.64
C TYR A 625 -2.45 14.67 2.42
N CYS A 626 -1.49 13.78 2.59
CA CYS A 626 -1.52 12.83 3.68
C CYS A 626 -1.29 13.59 5.00
#